data_AF-A0A935LJG0-F1
#
_entry.id   AF-A0A935LJG0-F1
#
_cell.length_a   1.000
_cell.length_b   1.000
_cell.length_c   1.000
_cell.angle_alpha   90.00
_cell.angle_beta   90.00
_cell.angle_gamma   90.00
#
_symmetry.space_group_name_H-M   'P 1'
#
loop_
_entity.id
_entity.type
_entity.pdbx_description
1 polymer ?
#
loop_
_entity_poly.entity_id
_entity_poly.type
_entity_poly.pdbx_seq_one_letter_code
_entity_poly.pdbx_strand_id
1 'polypeptide(L)'
;MPHWPFGCDFDERELRLIGALKHLKASTVTPAGKLRSMAKALLRGRPRPEHLADLKRMRLDSPANISERIEARLLCLALDETSGQKRA
;
A
#
# COMPACT_ATOMS: atom_id res chain seq x y z
N MET A 1 5.01 18.92 34.82
CA MET A 1 4.39 17.65 34.39
C MET A 1 5.10 17.23 33.12
N PRO A 2 5.64 16.02 32.97
CA PRO A 2 6.28 15.65 31.70
C PRO A 2 5.18 15.51 30.63
N HIS A 3 5.27 16.30 29.56
CA HIS A 3 4.45 16.12 28.36
C HIS A 3 4.89 14.83 27.70
N TRP A 4 4.04 13.83 27.90
CA TRP A 4 4.15 12.53 27.32
C TRP A 4 4.04 12.64 25.77
N PRO A 5 5.02 12.25 24.94
CA PRO A 5 4.79 12.02 23.52
C PRO A 5 4.64 10.50 23.30
N PHE A 6 3.43 9.97 23.43
CA PHE A 6 3.10 8.64 22.91
C PHE A 6 2.63 9.10 21.55
N GLY A 7 3.50 9.38 20.58
CA GLY A 7 4.26 8.32 19.92
C GLY A 7 3.34 7.34 19.16
N CYS A 8 2.03 7.59 19.16
CA CYS A 8 1.01 6.83 18.44
C CYS A 8 0.07 7.79 17.69
N ASP A 9 0.62 8.86 17.12
CA ASP A 9 -0.08 9.66 16.13
C ASP A 9 0.10 8.97 14.77
N PHE A 10 -0.64 7.90 14.54
CA PHE A 10 -0.83 7.45 13.16
C PHE A 10 -1.72 8.46 12.47
N ASP A 11 -1.15 9.21 11.53
CA ASP A 11 -1.91 10.17 10.75
C ASP A 11 -2.92 9.46 9.81
N GLU A 12 -3.87 10.21 9.23
CA GLU A 12 -4.87 9.62 8.32
C GLU A 12 -4.25 8.88 7.12
N ARG A 13 -3.01 9.22 6.74
CA ARG A 13 -2.29 8.56 5.64
C ARG A 13 -1.72 7.23 6.12
N GLU A 14 -1.18 7.18 7.33
CA GLU A 14 -0.72 5.95 7.95
C GLU A 14 -1.85 4.98 8.22
N LEU A 15 -3.03 5.46 8.63
CA LEU A 15 -4.23 4.63 8.75
C LEU A 15 -4.67 4.04 7.39
N ARG A 16 -4.58 4.82 6.31
CA ARG A 16 -4.80 4.34 4.94
C ARG A 16 -3.79 3.26 4.54
N LEU A 17 -2.50 3.50 4.79
CA LEU A 17 -1.43 2.53 4.51
C LEU A 17 -1.63 1.23 5.30
N ILE A 18 -1.97 1.31 6.60
CA ILE A 18 -2.26 0.14 7.44
C ILE A 18 -3.45 -0.64 6.89
N GLY A 19 -4.52 0.04 6.45
CA GLY A 19 -5.67 -0.57 5.80
C GLY A 19 -5.29 -1.31 4.52
N ALA A 20 -4.52 -0.66 3.64
CA ALA A 20 -4.01 -1.23 2.40
C ALA A 20 -3.12 -2.46 2.66
N LEU A 21 -2.20 -2.38 3.62
CA LEU A 21 -1.31 -3.49 3.97
C LEU A 21 -2.05 -4.65 4.63
N LYS A 22 -3.06 -4.39 5.46
CA LYS A 22 -3.94 -5.43 6.02
C LYS A 22 -4.76 -6.12 4.93
N HIS A 23 -5.31 -5.36 4.01
CA HIS A 23 -6.03 -5.89 2.85
C HIS A 23 -5.10 -6.76 2.00
N LEU A 24 -3.89 -6.27 1.70
CA LEU A 24 -2.86 -7.00 0.97
C LEU A 24 -2.45 -8.29 1.68
N LYS A 25 -2.29 -8.25 3.00
CA LYS A 25 -1.99 -9.45 3.81
C LYS A 25 -3.12 -10.47 3.72
N ALA A 26 -4.39 -10.05 3.84
CA ALA A 26 -5.56 -10.92 3.74
C ALA A 26 -5.69 -11.56 2.34
N SER A 27 -5.45 -10.78 1.27
CA SER A 27 -5.53 -11.27 -0.11
C SER A 27 -4.33 -12.11 -0.54
N THR A 28 -3.22 -12.10 0.21
CA THR A 28 -2.02 -12.91 -0.03
C THR A 28 -1.92 -14.17 0.84
N VAL A 29 -2.84 -14.39 1.79
CA VAL A 29 -2.91 -15.64 2.58
C VAL A 29 -3.14 -16.87 1.70
N THR A 30 -3.88 -16.73 0.59
CA THR A 30 -4.08 -17.84 -0.35
C THR A 30 -3.03 -17.81 -1.47
N PRO A 31 -2.36 -18.93 -1.80
CA PRO A 31 -1.36 -18.99 -2.86
C PRO A 31 -1.92 -18.57 -4.25
N ALA A 32 -3.20 -18.82 -4.51
CA ALA A 32 -3.90 -18.35 -5.70
C ALA A 32 -4.19 -16.82 -5.69
N GLY A 33 -4.54 -16.26 -4.53
CA GLY A 33 -4.77 -14.83 -4.34
C GLY A 33 -3.49 -14.01 -4.47
N LYS A 34 -2.36 -14.55 -4.00
CA LYS A 34 -1.03 -13.98 -4.17
C LYS A 34 -0.64 -13.86 -5.64
N LEU A 35 -0.79 -14.94 -6.42
CA LEU A 35 -0.47 -14.92 -7.86
C LEU A 35 -1.35 -13.94 -8.65
N ARG A 36 -2.66 -13.91 -8.37
CA ARG A 36 -3.59 -12.99 -9.04
C ARG A 36 -3.30 -11.52 -8.69
N SER A 37 -2.99 -11.24 -7.43
CA SER A 37 -2.64 -9.88 -6.98
C SER A 37 -1.32 -9.40 -7.59
N MET A 38 -0.31 -10.27 -7.64
CA MET A 38 0.96 -9.99 -8.31
C MET A 38 0.78 -9.79 -9.82
N ALA A 39 -0.03 -10.61 -10.49
CA ALA A 39 -0.31 -10.46 -11.92
C ALA A 39 -1.03 -9.14 -12.23
N LYS A 40 -2.05 -8.78 -11.43
CA LYS A 40 -2.81 -7.52 -11.57
C LYS A 40 -1.94 -6.29 -11.27
N ALA A 41 -1.02 -6.40 -10.31
CA ALA A 41 -0.03 -5.37 -10.03
C ALA A 41 0.99 -5.23 -11.17
N LEU A 42 1.48 -6.33 -11.75
CA LEU A 42 2.40 -6.31 -12.89
C LEU A 42 1.77 -5.75 -14.16
N LEU A 43 0.48 -6.01 -14.41
CA LEU A 43 -0.31 -5.45 -15.52
C LEU A 43 -0.63 -3.96 -15.34
N ARG A 44 -0.51 -3.42 -14.12
CA ARG A 44 -0.68 -1.99 -13.87
C ARG A 44 0.54 -1.22 -14.39
N GLY A 45 0.24 -0.16 -15.13
CA GLY A 45 1.20 0.82 -15.62
C GLY A 45 1.87 1.62 -14.51
N ARG A 46 2.43 2.78 -14.86
CA ARG A 46 3.14 3.64 -13.89
C ARG A 46 2.21 4.11 -12.75
N PRO A 47 2.73 4.26 -11.51
CA PRO A 47 1.98 4.83 -10.39
C PRO A 47 1.40 6.21 -10.73
N ARG A 48 0.20 6.49 -10.24
CA ARG A 48 -0.44 7.80 -10.43
C ARG A 48 0.15 8.84 -9.47
N PRO A 49 0.08 10.15 -9.78
CA PRO A 49 0.62 11.20 -8.91
C PRO A 49 0.05 11.17 -7.49
N GLU A 50 -1.21 10.75 -7.36
CA GLU A 50 -1.91 10.58 -6.07
C GLU A 50 -1.29 9.48 -5.17
N HIS A 51 -0.61 8.49 -5.76
CA HIS A 51 0.04 7.40 -5.03
C HIS A 51 1.49 7.74 -4.64
N LEU A 52 2.09 8.79 -5.21
CA LEU A 52 3.50 9.14 -4.97
C LEU A 52 3.77 9.50 -3.51
N ALA A 53 2.82 10.14 -2.82
CA ALA A 53 2.98 10.50 -1.41
C ALA A 53 3.05 9.27 -0.50
N ASP A 54 2.21 8.26 -0.78
CA ASP A 54 2.15 7.00 -0.05
C ASP A 54 3.35 6.10 -0.38
N LEU A 55 3.76 6.07 -1.66
CA LEU A 55 4.97 5.38 -2.10
C LEU A 55 6.22 5.97 -1.47
N LYS A 56 6.35 7.30 -1.40
CA LYS A 56 7.49 7.98 -0.79
C LYS A 56 7.61 7.69 0.71
N ARG A 57 6.48 7.59 1.42
CA ARG A 57 6.47 7.13 2.82
C ARG A 57 7.04 5.73 2.97
N MET A 58 6.70 4.83 2.05
CA MET A 58 7.19 3.46 2.01
C MET A 58 8.58 3.32 1.36
N ARG A 59 9.20 4.42 0.91
CA ARG A 59 10.45 4.44 0.11
C ARG A 59 10.37 3.63 -1.20
N LEU A 60 9.18 3.55 -1.77
CA LEU A 60 8.85 2.88 -3.02
C LEU A 60 8.63 3.86 -4.19
N ASP A 61 8.97 5.14 -4.01
CA ASP A 61 8.90 6.19 -5.02
C ASP A 61 9.97 6.04 -6.11
N SER A 62 11.10 5.41 -5.79
CA SER A 62 12.19 5.13 -6.73
C SER A 62 12.69 3.69 -6.58
N PRO A 63 11.96 2.69 -7.10
CA PRO A 63 12.30 1.29 -6.91
C PRO A 63 13.57 0.90 -7.68
N ALA A 64 14.57 0.40 -6.98
CA ALA A 64 15.87 0.00 -7.50
C ALA A 64 15.88 -1.45 -8.05
N ASN A 65 15.00 -2.31 -7.54
CA ASN A 65 14.94 -3.73 -7.94
C ASN A 65 13.51 -4.17 -8.35
N ILE A 66 13.41 -5.35 -8.96
CA ILE A 66 12.12 -5.88 -9.45
C ILE A 66 11.15 -6.14 -8.29
N SER A 67 11.64 -6.53 -7.11
CA SER A 67 10.80 -6.73 -5.91
C SER A 67 10.13 -5.43 -5.49
N GLU A 68 10.90 -4.35 -5.33
CA GLU A 68 10.40 -3.02 -4.99
C GLU A 68 9.42 -2.49 -6.04
N ARG A 69 9.64 -2.79 -7.33
CA ARG A 69 8.67 -2.46 -8.39
C ARG A 69 7.34 -3.19 -8.19
N ILE A 70 7.39 -4.46 -7.80
CA ILE A 70 6.19 -5.25 -7.51
C ILE A 70 5.52 -4.73 -6.24
N GLU A 71 6.28 -4.43 -5.19
CA GLU A 71 5.79 -3.87 -3.92
C GLU A 71 5.12 -2.51 -4.14
N ALA A 72 5.72 -1.61 -4.91
CA ALA A 72 5.14 -0.33 -5.29
C ALA A 72 3.77 -0.51 -5.99
N ARG A 73 3.70 -1.45 -6.93
CA ARG A 73 2.48 -1.75 -7.69
C ARG A 73 1.41 -2.40 -6.83
N LEU A 74 1.78 -3.32 -5.94
CA LEU A 74 0.88 -3.95 -4.97
C LEU A 74 0.32 -2.94 -3.99
N LEU A 75 1.16 -2.01 -3.51
CA LEU A 75 0.71 -0.93 -2.64
C LEU A 75 -0.31 -0.04 -3.35
N CYS A 76 -0.05 0.38 -4.59
CA CYS A 76 -1.01 1.16 -5.38
C CYS A 76 -2.33 0.41 -5.61
N LEU A 77 -2.28 -0.91 -5.85
CA LEU A 77 -3.47 -1.74 -5.98
C LEU A 77 -4.30 -1.76 -4.69
N ALA A 78 -3.64 -2.02 -3.55
CA ALA A 78 -4.30 -2.08 -2.27
C ALA A 78 -4.86 -0.71 -1.82
N LEU A 79 -4.16 0.39 -2.13
CA LEU A 79 -4.65 1.75 -1.90
C LEU A 79 -5.94 2.03 -2.68
N ASP A 80 -6.02 1.58 -3.93
CA ASP A 80 -7.22 1.77 -4.75
C ASP A 80 -8.38 0.86 -4.31
N GLU A 81 -8.10 -0.39 -3.94
CA GLU A 81 -9.11 -1.33 -3.45
C GLU A 81 -9.68 -0.87 -2.10
N THR A 82 -8.83 -0.37 -1.19
CA THR A 82 -9.28 0.17 0.10
C THR A 82 -9.92 1.56 0.00
N SER A 83 -9.51 2.40 -0.96
CA SER A 83 -10.19 3.67 -1.25
C SER A 83 -11.57 3.44 -1.89
N GLY A 84 -11.73 2.39 -2.70
CA GLY A 84 -13.01 1.96 -3.25
C GLY A 84 -13.96 1.36 -2.21
N GLN A 85 -13.42 0.72 -1.16
CA GLN A 85 -14.22 0.11 -0.10
C GLN A 85 -14.93 1.11 0.83
N LYS A 86 -14.60 2.41 0.78
CA LYS A 86 -15.36 3.50 1.42
C LYS A 86 -16.63 3.92 0.65
N ARG A 87 -17.00 3.22 -0.44
CA ARG A 87 -18.24 3.44 -1.20
C ARG A 87 -19.02 2.13 -1.32
N ALA A 88 -19.56 1.64 -0.21
CA ALA A 88 -20.61 0.63 -0.16
C ALA A 88 -21.50 0.92 1.04
#